data_AF-A0AAD9REW6-F1
#
_entry.id   AF-A0AAD9REW6-F1
#
_cell.length_a   1.000
_cell.length_b   1.000
_cell.length_c   1.000
_cell.angle_alpha   90.00
_cell.angle_beta   90.00
_cell.angle_gamma   90.00
#
_symmetry.space_group_name_H-M   'P 1'
#
loop_
_entity.id
_entity.type
_entity.pdbx_description
1 polymer ?
#
loop_
_entity_poly.entity_id
_entity_poly.type
_entity_poly.pdbx_seq_one_letter_code
_entity_poly.pdbx_strand_id
1 'polypeptide(L)'
;MDYLICKGCNTKVAKPVLCASCGIASHPGCLNRTGHPVLNGKFSDCSLASSSSIPHNPNDSQLINNFRLFKQEIEEALTERFNVFEKKILDFINNLRSEINSEIDGIKKREIYPPGVSFIKTFRLGAAQQDRTRPLKIICNSREDVLNILRNKAKYKGPAIINEDRTPKQRAYLQELRNELNNLHASGDLNKTIRFINGTPKIISSNRSNYSSQKN
;
A
#
# COMPACT_ATOMS: atom_id res chain seq x y z
N MET A 1 -54.68 1.01 0.15
CA MET A 1 -54.83 0.39 -1.18
C MET A 1 -53.53 -0.31 -1.50
N ASP A 2 -53.53 -1.63 -1.56
CA ASP A 2 -52.33 -2.40 -1.91
C ASP A 2 -52.07 -2.26 -3.40
N TYR A 3 -50.87 -1.79 -3.75
CA TYR A 3 -50.45 -1.64 -5.14
C TYR A 3 -49.70 -2.88 -5.58
N LEU A 4 -50.05 -3.42 -6.74
CA LEU A 4 -49.31 -4.52 -7.35
C LEU A 4 -48.11 -3.98 -8.16
N ILE A 5 -47.03 -4.78 -8.20
CA ILE A 5 -45.80 -4.46 -8.93
C ILE A 5 -45.81 -5.22 -10.27
N CYS A 6 -45.55 -4.50 -11.35
CA CYS A 6 -45.44 -5.08 -12.68
C CYS A 6 -44.17 -5.92 -12.82
N LYS A 7 -44.30 -7.20 -13.20
CA LYS A 7 -43.16 -8.10 -13.40
C LYS A 7 -42.22 -7.66 -14.53
N GLY A 8 -42.74 -7.00 -15.56
CA GLY A 8 -41.96 -6.64 -16.76
C GLY A 8 -41.10 -5.38 -16.61
N CYS A 9 -41.43 -4.46 -15.69
CA CYS A 9 -40.69 -3.21 -15.49
C CYS A 9 -40.45 -2.82 -14.03
N ASN A 10 -40.93 -3.63 -13.09
CA ASN A 10 -40.76 -3.46 -11.64
C ASN A 10 -41.33 -2.15 -11.06
N THR A 11 -42.34 -1.55 -11.72
CA THR A 11 -43.03 -0.35 -11.24
C THR A 11 -44.47 -0.63 -10.82
N LYS A 12 -45.06 0.27 -10.02
CA LYS A 12 -46.45 0.16 -9.53
C LYS A 12 -47.44 0.19 -10.70
N VAL A 13 -48.43 -0.70 -10.68
CA VAL A 13 -49.47 -0.77 -11.71
C VAL A 13 -50.86 -0.55 -11.10
N ALA A 14 -51.57 0.49 -11.54
CA ALA A 14 -52.90 0.83 -11.04
C ALA A 14 -54.02 -0.05 -11.62
N LYS A 15 -53.83 -0.55 -12.84
CA LYS A 15 -54.77 -1.47 -13.53
C LYS A 15 -54.00 -2.68 -14.09
N PRO A 16 -53.61 -3.64 -13.22
CA PRO A 16 -52.79 -4.77 -13.65
C PRO A 16 -53.59 -5.72 -14.54
N VAL A 17 -52.92 -6.28 -15.54
CA VAL A 17 -53.34 -7.56 -16.13
C VAL A 17 -52.78 -8.66 -15.23
N LEU A 18 -53.65 -9.55 -14.77
CA LEU A 18 -53.32 -10.61 -13.82
C LEU A 18 -53.36 -11.97 -14.50
N CYS A 19 -52.37 -12.82 -14.20
CA CYS A 19 -52.47 -14.23 -14.52
C CYS A 19 -53.32 -14.90 -13.45
N ALA A 20 -54.40 -15.58 -13.88
CA ALA A 20 -55.29 -16.29 -12.97
C ALA A 20 -54.61 -17.47 -12.25
N SER A 21 -53.58 -18.07 -12.86
CA SER A 21 -52.94 -19.27 -12.34
C SER A 21 -51.79 -18.97 -11.36
N CYS A 22 -50.92 -18.01 -11.67
CA CYS A 22 -49.73 -17.71 -10.86
C CYS A 22 -49.77 -16.36 -10.12
N GLY A 23 -50.82 -15.54 -10.34
CA GLY A 23 -50.99 -14.25 -9.65
C GLY A 23 -50.04 -13.13 -10.10
N ILE A 24 -49.23 -13.33 -11.15
CA ILE A 24 -48.35 -12.29 -11.67
C ILE A 24 -49.18 -11.11 -12.22
N ALA A 25 -48.72 -9.90 -11.89
CA ALA A 25 -49.26 -8.64 -12.40
C ALA A 25 -48.32 -7.99 -13.41
N SER A 26 -48.88 -7.37 -14.46
CA SER A 26 -48.12 -6.58 -15.43
C SER A 26 -48.94 -5.42 -16.00
N HIS A 27 -48.27 -4.37 -16.48
CA HIS A 27 -48.93 -3.37 -17.34
C HIS A 27 -49.34 -4.02 -18.67
N PRO A 28 -50.43 -3.56 -19.31
CA PRO A 28 -50.80 -4.04 -20.64
C PRO A 28 -49.65 -3.96 -21.67
N GLY A 29 -48.84 -2.89 -21.61
CA GLY A 29 -47.67 -2.72 -22.47
C GLY A 29 -46.43 -3.54 -22.09
N CYS A 30 -46.45 -4.23 -20.95
CA CYS A 30 -45.31 -5.01 -20.43
C CYS A 30 -45.54 -6.52 -20.49
N LEU A 31 -46.66 -6.99 -21.04
CA LEU A 31 -47.02 -8.42 -21.07
C LEU A 31 -45.92 -9.29 -21.70
N ASN A 32 -45.40 -8.90 -22.87
CA ASN A 32 -44.37 -9.66 -23.59
C ASN A 32 -43.01 -9.69 -22.87
N ARG A 33 -42.78 -8.83 -21.87
CA ARG A 33 -41.52 -8.78 -21.10
C ARG A 33 -41.52 -9.69 -19.88
N THR A 34 -42.65 -10.31 -19.57
CA THR A 34 -42.80 -11.11 -18.34
C THR A 34 -42.34 -12.55 -18.49
N GLY A 35 -42.04 -13.01 -19.71
CA GLY A 35 -41.76 -14.42 -19.99
C GLY A 35 -42.98 -15.33 -19.88
N HIS A 36 -44.19 -14.75 -19.78
CA HIS A 36 -45.45 -15.47 -19.61
C HIS A 36 -46.17 -15.59 -20.96
N PRO A 37 -46.89 -16.70 -21.24
CA PRO A 37 -47.69 -16.80 -22.45
C PRO A 37 -48.88 -15.83 -22.41
N VAL A 38 -49.17 -15.20 -23.55
CA VAL A 38 -50.14 -14.10 -23.71
C VAL A 38 -51.03 -14.39 -24.93
N LEU A 39 -52.35 -14.22 -24.78
CA LEU A 39 -53.32 -14.34 -25.86
C LEU A 39 -54.32 -13.18 -25.77
N ASN A 40 -54.56 -12.50 -26.90
CA ASN A 40 -55.51 -11.37 -27.00
C ASN A 40 -55.34 -10.29 -25.91
N GLY A 41 -54.08 -9.94 -25.59
CA GLY A 41 -53.76 -8.90 -24.61
C GLY A 41 -54.02 -9.29 -23.15
N LYS A 42 -54.20 -10.59 -22.85
CA LYS A 42 -54.31 -11.13 -21.49
C LYS A 42 -53.31 -12.28 -21.29
N PHE A 43 -52.91 -12.52 -20.05
CA PHE A 43 -52.15 -13.74 -19.73
C PHE A 43 -53.00 -14.98 -20.03
N SER A 44 -52.44 -15.93 -20.76
CA SER A 44 -53.05 -17.25 -20.92
C SER A 44 -52.72 -18.12 -19.71
N ASP A 45 -53.39 -19.27 -19.61
CA ASP A 45 -53.16 -20.23 -18.53
C ASP A 45 -51.72 -20.77 -18.58
N CYS A 46 -50.95 -20.55 -17.50
CA CYS A 46 -49.59 -21.06 -17.38
C CYS A 46 -49.49 -22.37 -16.61
N SER A 47 -50.61 -23.00 -16.25
CA SER A 47 -50.63 -24.29 -15.55
C SER A 47 -49.87 -25.39 -16.30
N LEU A 48 -49.73 -25.25 -17.63
CA LEU A 48 -49.07 -26.21 -18.51
C LEU A 48 -47.60 -25.87 -18.81
N ALA A 49 -47.11 -24.69 -18.41
CA ALA A 49 -45.76 -24.22 -18.77
C ALA A 49 -44.66 -24.62 -17.77
N SER A 50 -45.03 -25.22 -16.63
CA SER A 50 -44.08 -25.67 -15.59
C SER A 50 -43.47 -27.06 -15.83
N SER A 51 -43.74 -27.70 -16.98
CA SER A 51 -43.18 -29.02 -17.32
C SER A 51 -42.54 -29.02 -18.71
N SER A 52 -41.54 -28.17 -18.94
CA SER A 52 -40.55 -28.44 -19.98
C SER A 52 -39.54 -29.47 -19.44
N SER A 53 -39.99 -30.71 -19.26
CA SER A 53 -39.08 -31.87 -19.29
C SER A 53 -38.66 -32.06 -20.74
N ILE A 54 -37.59 -31.36 -21.12
CA ILE A 54 -36.83 -31.65 -22.34
C ILE A 54 -36.46 -33.15 -22.25
N PRO A 55 -36.69 -33.96 -23.29
CA PRO A 55 -36.28 -35.36 -23.26
C PRO A 55 -34.76 -35.40 -23.10
N HIS A 56 -34.28 -35.79 -21.91
CA HIS A 56 -32.86 -35.89 -21.62
C HIS A 56 -32.27 -37.01 -22.47
N ASN A 57 -31.46 -36.65 -23.45
CA ASN A 57 -30.56 -37.57 -24.12
C ASN A 57 -29.52 -38.03 -23.07
N PRO A 58 -29.32 -39.34 -22.85
CA PRO A 58 -28.33 -39.83 -21.88
C PRO A 58 -26.90 -39.35 -22.16
N ASN A 59 -26.60 -38.82 -23.36
CA ASN A 59 -25.32 -38.18 -23.66
C ASN A 59 -25.16 -36.78 -23.02
N ASP A 60 -26.24 -36.07 -22.69
CA ASP A 60 -26.17 -34.73 -22.10
C ASP A 60 -25.72 -34.77 -20.63
N SER A 61 -26.08 -35.83 -19.90
CA SER A 61 -25.68 -35.99 -18.49
C SER A 61 -24.18 -36.27 -18.34
N GLN A 62 -23.59 -37.03 -19.26
CA GLN A 62 -22.14 -37.22 -19.34
C GLN A 62 -21.42 -35.91 -19.69
N LEU A 63 -21.95 -35.15 -20.65
CA LEU A 63 -21.36 -33.87 -21.05
C LEU A 63 -21.36 -32.85 -19.90
N ILE A 64 -22.46 -32.78 -19.13
CA ILE A 64 -22.60 -31.90 -17.96
C ILE A 64 -21.62 -32.32 -16.85
N ASN A 65 -21.46 -33.62 -16.60
CA ASN A 65 -20.50 -34.11 -15.61
C ASN A 65 -19.05 -33.83 -16.02
N ASN A 66 -18.70 -34.01 -17.29
CA ASN A 66 -17.37 -33.68 -17.80
C ASN A 66 -17.07 -32.18 -17.68
N PHE A 67 -18.03 -31.31 -17.99
CA PHE A 67 -17.87 -29.86 -17.82
C PHE A 67 -17.70 -29.46 -16.36
N ARG A 68 -18.40 -30.13 -15.44
CA ARG A 68 -18.28 -29.88 -14.00
C ARG A 68 -16.91 -30.29 -13.47
N LEU A 69 -16.43 -31.48 -13.84
CA LEU A 69 -15.10 -31.96 -13.46
C LEU A 69 -13.99 -31.05 -14.01
N PHE A 70 -14.10 -30.64 -15.27
CA PHE A 70 -13.15 -29.72 -15.89
C PHE A 70 -13.11 -28.34 -15.21
N LYS A 71 -14.26 -27.79 -14.81
CA LYS A 71 -14.30 -26.54 -14.02
C LYS A 71 -13.58 -26.70 -12.68
N GLN A 72 -13.80 -27.83 -12.01
CA GLN A 72 -13.20 -28.09 -10.71
C GLN A 72 -11.67 -28.21 -10.82
N GLU A 73 -11.16 -28.90 -11.85
CA GLU A 73 -9.72 -28.99 -12.12
C GLU A 73 -9.09 -27.60 -12.39
N ILE A 74 -9.77 -26.72 -13.13
CA ILE A 74 -9.29 -25.35 -13.37
C ILE A 74 -9.25 -24.54 -12.06
N GLU A 75 -10.28 -24.63 -11.23
CA GLU A 75 -10.34 -23.91 -9.95
C GLU A 75 -9.25 -24.38 -8.98
N GLU A 76 -9.02 -25.69 -8.91
CA GLU A 76 -7.94 -26.29 -8.11
C GLU A 76 -6.56 -25.82 -8.62
N ALA A 77 -6.31 -25.88 -9.94
CA ALA A 77 -5.06 -25.44 -10.54
C ALA A 77 -4.79 -23.93 -10.36
N LEU A 78 -5.84 -23.10 -10.41
CA LEU A 78 -5.73 -21.66 -10.13
C LEU A 78 -5.41 -21.40 -8.66
N THR A 79 -6.05 -22.15 -7.76
CA THR A 79 -5.83 -22.04 -6.31
C THR A 79 -4.40 -22.45 -5.94
N GLU A 80 -3.90 -23.56 -6.48
CA GLU A 80 -2.51 -23.97 -6.27
C GLU A 80 -1.50 -22.93 -6.77
N ARG A 81 -1.72 -22.38 -7.98
CA ARG A 81 -0.87 -21.32 -8.53
C ARG A 81 -0.86 -20.07 -7.65
N PHE A 82 -2.02 -19.67 -7.12
CA PHE A 82 -2.12 -18.55 -6.18
C PHE A 82 -1.35 -18.82 -4.88
N ASN A 83 -1.51 -20.00 -4.30
CA ASN A 83 -0.83 -20.38 -3.05
C ASN A 83 0.70 -20.42 -3.22
N VAL A 84 1.19 -20.94 -4.36
CA VAL A 84 2.62 -20.93 -4.68
C VAL A 84 3.15 -19.51 -4.84
N PHE A 85 2.38 -18.62 -5.47
CA PHE A 85 2.75 -17.22 -5.63
C PHE A 85 2.79 -16.48 -4.28
N GLU A 86 1.78 -16.68 -3.44
CA GLU A 86 1.71 -16.09 -2.09
C GLU A 86 2.89 -16.55 -1.23
N LYS A 87 3.22 -17.84 -1.25
CA LYS A 87 4.37 -18.40 -0.53
C LYS A 87 5.69 -17.76 -1.00
N LYS A 88 5.88 -17.59 -2.31
CA LYS A 88 7.07 -16.92 -2.86
C LYS A 88 7.18 -15.47 -2.41
N ILE A 89 6.07 -14.74 -2.35
CA ILE A 89 6.05 -13.36 -1.83
C ILE A 89 6.42 -13.34 -0.35
N LEU A 90 5.84 -14.24 0.45
CA LEU A 90 6.14 -14.35 1.88
C LEU A 90 7.62 -14.67 2.13
N ASP A 91 8.18 -15.64 1.39
CA ASP A 91 9.59 -16.00 1.49
C ASP A 91 10.50 -14.83 1.11
N PHE A 92 10.15 -14.09 0.05
CA PHE A 92 10.87 -12.87 -0.34
C PHE A 92 10.82 -11.78 0.74
N ILE A 93 9.65 -11.53 1.33
CA ILE A 93 9.47 -10.56 2.42
C ILE A 93 10.30 -10.98 3.65
N ASN A 94 10.27 -12.26 4.01
CA ASN A 94 11.00 -12.79 5.16
C ASN A 94 12.52 -12.69 4.97
N ASN A 95 13.01 -12.98 3.76
CA ASN A 95 14.44 -12.82 3.43
C ASN A 95 14.88 -11.37 3.51
N LEU A 96 14.11 -10.43 2.94
CA LEU A 96 14.40 -8.99 3.07
C LEU A 96 14.42 -8.53 4.54
N ARG A 97 13.51 -9.05 5.36
CA ARG A 97 13.44 -8.71 6.78
C ARG A 97 14.65 -9.24 7.55
N SER A 98 15.09 -10.46 7.25
CA SER A 98 16.30 -11.08 7.81
C SER A 98 17.55 -10.25 7.51
N GLU A 99 17.76 -9.88 6.24
CA GLU A 99 18.90 -9.06 5.82
C GLU A 99 18.92 -7.71 6.54
N ILE A 100 17.78 -7.01 6.57
CA ILE A 100 17.65 -5.71 7.26
C ILE A 100 17.97 -5.84 8.76
N ASN A 101 17.47 -6.88 9.42
CA ASN A 101 17.71 -7.09 10.86
C ASN A 101 19.20 -7.33 11.14
N SER A 102 19.89 -8.10 10.29
CA SER A 102 21.33 -8.34 10.45
C SER A 102 22.18 -7.06 10.29
N GLU A 103 21.83 -6.18 9.35
CA GLU A 103 22.47 -4.87 9.22
C GLU A 103 22.22 -4.01 10.46
N ILE A 104 20.98 -3.96 10.95
CA ILE A 104 20.60 -3.19 12.15
C ILE A 104 21.40 -3.65 13.37
N ASP A 105 21.52 -4.96 13.59
CA ASP A 105 22.30 -5.51 14.69
C ASP A 105 23.79 -5.19 14.56
N GLY A 106 24.29 -5.11 13.32
CA GLY A 106 25.63 -4.61 13.01
C GLY A 106 25.84 -3.14 13.39
N ILE A 107 24.80 -2.29 13.27
CA ILE A 107 24.85 -0.89 13.71
C ILE A 107 24.70 -0.82 15.24
N LYS A 108 23.86 -1.65 15.86
CA LYS A 108 23.65 -1.69 17.33
C LYS A 108 24.91 -2.10 18.10
N LYS A 109 25.67 -3.09 17.60
CA LYS A 109 26.89 -3.60 18.25
C LYS A 109 28.09 -2.65 18.22
N ARG A 110 28.03 -1.53 17.49
CA ARG A 110 29.15 -0.59 17.30
C ARG A 110 28.85 0.76 17.95
N GLU A 111 28.80 0.81 19.28
CA GLU A 111 28.96 1.99 20.18
C GLU A 111 28.28 3.34 19.82
N ILE A 112 27.25 3.37 18.97
CA ILE A 112 26.52 4.61 18.62
C ILE A 112 25.22 4.73 19.41
N TYR A 113 24.76 3.62 19.98
CA TYR A 113 23.52 3.58 20.74
C TYR A 113 23.81 3.62 22.24
N PRO A 114 23.20 4.54 22.99
CA PRO A 114 23.01 4.26 24.40
C PRO A 114 22.14 3.00 24.54
N PRO A 115 22.37 2.17 25.56
CA PRO A 115 21.51 1.02 25.83
C PRO A 115 20.05 1.48 25.94
N GLY A 116 19.14 0.88 25.16
CA GLY A 116 17.69 1.15 25.22
C GLY A 116 17.04 1.80 23.98
N VAL A 117 17.80 2.17 22.95
CA VAL A 117 17.19 2.75 21.72
C VAL A 117 16.50 1.65 20.90
N SER A 118 15.19 1.78 20.74
CA SER A 118 14.37 0.94 19.86
C SER A 118 14.00 1.70 18.58
N PHE A 119 14.11 1.03 17.43
CA PHE A 119 13.68 1.59 16.14
C PHE A 119 12.21 1.29 15.92
N ILE A 120 11.45 2.28 15.43
CA ILE A 120 10.06 2.07 15.03
C ILE A 120 10.03 1.28 13.73
N LYS A 121 10.75 1.77 12.71
CA LYS A 121 10.68 1.27 11.33
C LYS A 121 11.99 1.51 10.59
N THR A 122 12.32 0.58 9.71
CA THR A 122 13.45 0.67 8.78
C THR A 122 13.04 0.21 7.40
N PHE A 123 13.38 0.98 6.37
CA PHE A 123 13.12 0.60 4.98
C PHE A 123 14.09 1.28 4.02
N ARG A 124 14.31 0.66 2.86
CA ARG A 124 15.19 1.20 1.81
C ARG A 124 14.46 2.25 0.98
N LEU A 125 15.17 3.29 0.54
CA LEU A 125 14.66 4.35 -0.34
C LEU A 125 14.99 4.07 -1.81
N GLY A 126 14.12 4.52 -2.73
CA GLY A 126 14.32 4.40 -4.19
C GLY A 126 14.03 3.01 -4.77
N ALA A 127 14.32 2.79 -6.05
CA ALA A 127 14.24 1.48 -6.69
C ALA A 127 15.55 0.68 -6.52
N ALA A 128 15.49 -0.65 -6.68
CA ALA A 128 16.68 -1.50 -6.71
C ALA A 128 17.54 -1.19 -7.95
N GLN A 129 18.85 -1.04 -7.75
CA GLN A 129 19.84 -0.88 -8.81
C GLN A 129 20.99 -1.85 -8.55
N GLN A 130 21.55 -2.46 -9.61
CA GLN A 130 22.56 -3.51 -9.49
C GLN A 130 23.87 -3.03 -8.86
N ASP A 131 24.28 -1.78 -9.12
CA ASP A 131 25.60 -1.27 -8.70
C ASP A 131 25.58 -0.31 -7.51
N ARG A 132 24.40 -0.09 -6.89
CA ARG A 132 24.27 0.90 -5.81
C ARG A 132 23.41 0.39 -4.67
N THR A 133 24.01 0.33 -3.48
CA THR A 133 23.28 0.05 -2.24
C THR A 133 22.28 1.18 -1.98
N ARG A 134 21.00 0.82 -1.88
CA ARG A 134 19.92 1.77 -1.59
C ARG A 134 20.08 2.39 -0.20
N PRO A 135 19.85 3.70 -0.03
CA PRO A 135 19.86 4.33 1.28
C PRO A 135 18.84 3.68 2.22
N LEU A 136 19.23 3.48 3.48
CA LEU A 136 18.33 2.99 4.53
C LEU A 136 17.73 4.19 5.27
N LYS A 137 16.40 4.27 5.32
CA LYS A 137 15.67 5.21 6.18
C LYS A 137 15.36 4.52 7.50
N ILE A 138 15.76 5.16 8.60
CA ILE A 138 15.55 4.69 9.96
C ILE A 138 14.63 5.69 10.66
N ILE A 139 13.55 5.20 11.27
CA ILE A 139 12.62 5.98 12.08
C ILE A 139 12.82 5.55 13.55
N CYS A 140 13.22 6.51 14.38
CA CYS A 140 13.45 6.31 15.81
C CYS A 140 12.21 6.69 16.64
N ASN A 141 12.10 6.14 17.85
CA ASN A 141 10.98 6.38 18.76
C ASN A 141 10.87 7.83 19.27
N SER A 142 12.02 8.46 19.50
CA SER A 142 12.08 9.81 20.06
C SER A 142 12.95 10.73 19.22
N ARG A 143 12.71 12.04 19.36
CA ARG A 143 13.56 13.07 18.75
C ARG A 143 14.95 13.04 19.38
N GLU A 144 15.02 12.77 20.67
CA GLU A 144 16.24 12.70 21.48
C GLU A 144 17.18 11.62 20.95
N ASP A 145 16.66 10.44 20.60
CA ASP A 145 17.44 9.34 20.02
C ASP A 145 18.07 9.75 18.69
N VAL A 146 17.28 10.38 17.81
CA VAL A 146 17.78 10.88 16.51
C VAL A 146 18.91 11.87 16.72
N LEU A 147 18.70 12.86 17.61
CA LEU A 147 19.72 13.86 17.91
C LEU A 147 20.98 13.23 18.51
N ASN A 148 20.84 12.22 19.37
CA ASN A 148 21.96 11.54 19.98
C ASN A 148 22.79 10.76 18.94
N ILE A 149 22.11 10.04 18.03
CA ILE A 149 22.75 9.35 16.90
C ILE A 149 23.48 10.36 16.00
N LEU A 150 22.81 11.47 15.63
CA LEU A 150 23.40 12.49 14.76
C LEU A 150 24.58 13.22 15.40
N ARG A 151 24.60 13.41 16.71
CA ARG A 151 25.74 13.98 17.47
C ARG A 151 26.92 13.02 17.52
N ASN A 152 26.66 11.74 17.74
CA ASN A 152 27.70 10.72 17.89
C ASN A 152 28.12 10.07 16.57
N LYS A 153 27.49 10.41 15.44
CA LYS A 153 27.77 9.77 14.14
C LYS A 153 29.24 9.81 13.70
N ALA A 154 30.02 10.79 14.16
CA ALA A 154 31.46 10.86 13.87
C ALA A 154 32.27 9.73 14.53
N LYS A 155 31.72 9.10 15.59
CA LYS A 155 32.28 7.92 16.25
C LYS A 155 32.04 6.64 15.44
N TYR A 156 31.08 6.64 14.50
CA TYR A 156 30.83 5.50 13.64
C TYR A 156 32.00 5.25 12.69
N LYS A 157 32.51 4.03 12.69
CA LYS A 157 33.57 3.55 11.79
C LYS A 157 33.09 2.48 10.81
N GLY A 158 31.78 2.33 10.64
CA GLY A 158 31.23 1.38 9.68
C GLY A 158 31.23 1.89 8.24
N PRO A 159 30.79 1.05 7.29
CA PRO A 159 30.86 1.36 5.86
C PRO A 159 29.80 2.38 5.40
N ALA A 160 28.81 2.70 6.24
CA ALA A 160 27.73 3.60 5.89
C ALA A 160 27.99 5.06 6.31
N ILE A 161 27.39 6.01 5.59
CA ILE A 161 27.40 7.42 5.97
C ILE A 161 26.05 7.75 6.60
N ILE A 162 26.07 8.31 7.81
CA ILE A 162 24.86 8.68 8.55
C ILE A 162 24.52 10.15 8.27
N ASN A 163 23.38 10.36 7.63
CA ASN A 163 22.86 11.69 7.30
C ASN A 163 21.47 11.91 7.89
N GLU A 164 21.17 13.16 8.17
CA GLU A 164 19.83 13.61 8.56
C GLU A 164 18.93 13.67 7.32
N ASP A 165 17.66 13.29 7.48
CA ASP A 165 16.64 13.41 6.42
C ASP A 165 16.24 14.88 6.27
N ARG A 166 16.69 15.51 5.19
CA ARG A 166 16.50 16.94 4.93
C ARG A 166 15.63 17.16 3.71
N THR A 167 14.68 18.07 3.85
CA THR A 167 13.87 18.54 2.72
C THR A 167 14.76 19.22 1.66
N PRO A 168 14.33 19.27 0.39
CA PRO A 168 15.06 19.99 -0.66
C PRO A 168 15.40 21.44 -0.28
N LYS A 169 14.43 22.16 0.33
CA LYS A 169 14.62 23.55 0.77
C LYS A 169 15.70 23.67 1.86
N GLN A 170 15.71 22.77 2.84
CA GLN A 170 16.75 22.74 3.88
C GLN A 170 18.13 22.43 3.29
N ARG A 171 18.21 21.53 2.29
CA ARG A 171 19.46 21.22 1.59
C ARG A 171 20.01 22.43 0.83
N ALA A 172 19.14 23.13 0.09
CA ALA A 172 19.51 24.34 -0.64
C ALA A 172 20.04 25.44 0.32
N TYR A 173 19.28 25.75 1.38
CA TYR A 173 19.69 26.74 2.36
C TYR A 173 21.04 26.42 3.05
N LEU A 174 21.27 25.15 3.39
CA LEU A 174 22.57 24.73 3.95
C LEU A 174 23.71 24.83 2.93
N GLN A 175 23.43 24.63 1.64
CA GLN A 175 24.41 24.79 0.59
C GLN A 175 24.76 26.28 0.38
N GLU A 176 23.76 27.17 0.42
CA GLU A 176 23.95 28.62 0.39
C GLU A 176 24.85 29.08 1.55
N LEU A 177 24.56 28.66 2.78
CA LEU A 177 25.40 28.98 3.94
C LEU A 177 26.84 28.47 3.80
N ARG A 178 27.05 27.31 3.18
CA ARG A 178 28.40 26.79 2.93
C ARG A 178 29.13 27.63 1.89
N ASN A 179 28.46 28.06 0.84
CA ASN A 179 29.03 28.93 -0.18
C ASN A 179 29.41 30.29 0.44
N GLU A 180 28.52 30.87 1.24
CA GLU A 180 28.77 32.12 1.96
C GLU A 180 29.96 31.98 2.93
N LEU A 181 30.01 30.88 3.69
CA LEU A 181 31.14 30.59 4.58
C LEU A 181 32.47 30.48 3.82
N ASN A 182 32.46 29.80 2.67
CA ASN A 182 33.65 29.67 1.84
C ASN A 182 34.11 31.03 1.28
N ASN A 183 33.18 31.91 0.91
CA ASN A 183 33.50 33.27 0.47
C ASN A 183 34.12 34.10 1.61
N LEU A 184 33.57 33.97 2.83
CA LEU A 184 34.14 34.61 4.02
C LEU A 184 35.55 34.11 4.30
N HIS A 185 35.77 32.80 4.21
CA HIS A 185 37.11 32.20 4.37
C HIS A 185 38.07 32.66 3.27
N ALA A 186 37.61 32.77 2.02
CA ALA A 186 38.41 33.29 0.91
C ALA A 186 38.76 34.77 1.08
N SER A 187 37.88 35.55 1.72
CA SER A 187 38.14 36.96 2.08
C SER A 187 39.05 37.15 3.30
N GLY A 188 39.47 36.06 3.95
CA GLY A 188 40.37 36.07 5.11
C GLY A 188 39.70 35.95 6.48
N ASP A 189 38.36 35.94 6.57
CA ASP A 189 37.64 35.76 7.82
C ASP A 189 37.47 34.27 8.17
N LEU A 190 38.56 33.64 8.61
CA LEU A 190 38.61 32.24 9.01
C LEU A 190 37.89 31.96 10.35
N ASN A 191 37.47 32.99 11.07
CA ASN A 191 36.86 32.84 12.39
C ASN A 191 35.39 32.48 12.30
N LYS A 192 34.79 32.33 11.11
CA LYS A 192 33.37 31.99 10.95
C LYS A 192 33.15 30.49 10.85
N THR A 193 32.01 30.01 11.36
CA THR A 193 31.57 28.61 11.24
C THR A 193 30.04 28.51 11.23
N ILE A 194 29.50 27.44 10.65
CA ILE A 194 28.05 27.17 10.68
C ILE A 194 27.71 26.41 11.97
N ARG A 195 26.80 26.97 12.78
CA ARG A 195 26.26 26.32 13.97
C ARG A 195 24.73 26.32 13.94
N PHE A 196 24.14 25.30 14.57
CA PHE A 196 22.69 25.21 14.73
C PHE A 196 22.28 25.91 16.03
N ILE A 197 21.46 26.96 15.92
CA ILE A 197 20.86 27.69 17.05
C ILE A 197 19.35 27.45 16.99
N ASN A 198 18.78 26.84 18.02
CA ASN A 198 17.36 26.47 18.09
C ASN A 198 16.89 25.69 16.85
N GLY A 199 17.73 24.77 16.35
CA GLY A 199 17.46 23.96 15.15
C GLY A 199 17.65 24.69 13.82
N THR A 200 18.04 25.96 13.80
CA THR A 200 18.29 26.73 12.57
C THR A 200 19.79 26.90 12.34
N PRO A 201 20.33 26.50 11.16
CA PRO A 201 21.74 26.72 10.86
C PRO A 201 22.00 28.20 10.58
N LYS A 202 23.04 28.74 11.20
CA LYS A 202 23.50 30.13 11.06
C LYS A 202 25.03 30.18 11.04
N ILE A 203 25.59 31.13 10.29
CA ILE A 203 27.02 31.44 10.37
C ILE A 203 27.24 32.28 11.64
N ILE A 204 28.17 31.84 12.48
CA ILE A 204 28.56 32.50 13.71
C ILE A 204 30.08 32.66 13.77
N SER A 205 30.56 33.57 14.60
CA SER A 205 31.97 33.61 14.97
C SER A 205 32.30 32.41 15.87
N SER A 206 33.30 31.63 15.47
CA SER A 206 33.90 30.59 16.28
C SER A 206 34.68 31.24 17.43
N ASN A 207 34.14 31.13 18.64
CA ASN A 207 34.92 31.44 19.84
C ASN A 207 35.94 30.31 20.03
N ARG A 208 37.08 30.38 19.33
CA ARG A 208 38.30 29.79 19.86
C ARG A 208 38.75 30.70 21.01
N SER A 209 38.13 30.55 22.17
CA SER A 209 38.73 31.10 23.39
C SER A 209 40.12 30.49 23.53
N ASN A 210 41.15 31.32 23.59
CA ASN A 210 42.52 30.96 23.90
C ASN A 210 42.57 30.18 25.23
N TYR A 211 42.35 28.87 25.20
CA TYR A 211 42.50 27.96 26.34
C TYR A 211 43.94 27.41 26.35
N SER A 212 44.91 28.31 26.19
CA SER A 212 46.34 28.00 26.17
C SER A 212 47.17 29.10 26.85
N SER A 213 46.70 29.58 28.00
CA SER A 213 47.46 30.44 28.91
C SER A 213 46.83 30.36 30.30
N GLN A 214 47.21 29.35 31.07
CA GLN A 214 47.24 29.29 32.56
C GLN A 214 47.32 27.82 32.99
N LYS A 215 48.50 27.24 32.83
CA LYS A 215 49.07 26.32 33.81
C LYS A 215 50.46 26.87 34.10
N ASN A 216 50.52 27.76 35.09
CA ASN A 216 51.72 27.93 35.89
C ASN A 216 51.69 26.86 36.97
#